data_AF-C1NA67-F1
#
_entry.id   AF-C1NA67-F1
#
_cell.length_a   1.000
_cell.length_b   1.000
_cell.length_c   1.000
_cell.angle_alpha   90.00
_cell.angle_beta   90.00
_cell.angle_gamma   90.00
#
_symmetry.space_group_name_H-M   'P 1'
#
loop_
_entity.id
_entity.type
_entity.pdbx_description
1 polymer ?
#
loop_
_entity_poly.entity_id
_entity_poly.type
_entity_poly.pdbx_seq_one_letter_code
_entity_poly.pdbx_strand_id
1 'polypeptide(L)'
;MAAAARGARAPFAVPSHRARRPAARRPAARASASSSSSSSSSSSSSSTTTDDADLVVLLARRFEDAAAACFAEPFNAESDVRVRGWCDLASANSRLLDGYDTSGVGAERKSPVGGAGLKRAVSELLIEGGFGSPLRRDAGGSWLAPDDVSFLRQRGRGEADAVETVVAAALAVVRDDDDGDDARDDDDDARDDDDDGDNDDDDDDASETASETARVGVVVLGPYRPLWPSADGPLSRPSVDVVRVDVTGDGVDVADALDAARERFVREGTTTRVGAVVLSNPSPVTGALARVSSVVKASAWCARRGAHLVVDETNFAAASTDAAMKFRARGEEEETRAAAAAAAKRPNAETRNPKPWGRAAGFVSASSLWRDDDDPRVHVVAAFGAACGLARGRTSCVLVTRDEATRRRAGSDPFAQSLTMLFGDGGTAAREAFGHHVDVVRARRGEVLELLKPLLASGKISVDDGDVMIGGGLALWVDCGGGYGGDGRRGTLEHEAELFDAFAAARVLVVPGTLCGCARPGMFRVTVAGDEATVVEGVKRFANVVNVASTPVGGFVRLC
;
A
#
# COMPACT_ATOMS: atom_id res chain seq x y z
N MET A 1 -60.41 24.69 0.88
CA MET A 1 -60.92 25.55 -0.22
C MET A 1 -60.29 26.92 -0.09
N ALA A 2 -59.69 27.40 -1.18
CA ALA A 2 -59.37 28.79 -1.57
C ALA A 2 -58.83 29.76 -0.49
N ALA A 3 -57.57 30.19 -0.51
CA ALA A 3 -56.93 31.08 -1.49
C ALA A 3 -57.30 32.57 -1.35
N ALA A 4 -56.23 33.36 -1.23
CA ALA A 4 -55.91 34.55 -2.01
C ALA A 4 -56.07 35.96 -1.39
N ALA A 5 -54.98 36.71 -1.65
CA ALA A 5 -54.94 38.11 -2.10
C ALA A 5 -54.98 39.22 -1.01
N ARG A 6 -54.34 40.39 -1.15
CA ARG A 6 -53.37 41.01 -2.10
C ARG A 6 -53.11 42.44 -1.56
N GLY A 7 -51.99 43.06 -1.97
CA GLY A 7 -51.81 44.55 -2.06
C GLY A 7 -50.39 44.99 -1.66
N ALA A 8 -49.43 45.27 -2.56
CA ALA A 8 -49.27 46.39 -3.52
C ALA A 8 -49.10 47.77 -2.80
N ARG A 9 -48.18 48.72 -3.13
CA ARG A 9 -47.33 48.99 -4.32
C ARG A 9 -46.36 50.20 -4.05
N ALA A 10 -45.18 50.17 -4.69
CA ALA A 10 -44.39 51.28 -5.35
C ALA A 10 -43.66 52.39 -4.52
N PRO A 11 -42.74 53.23 -5.09
CA PRO A 11 -41.92 53.17 -6.34
C PRO A 11 -40.42 53.64 -6.19
N PHE A 12 -39.57 53.45 -7.21
CA PHE A 12 -38.75 54.47 -7.94
C PHE A 12 -37.53 53.89 -8.69
N ALA A 13 -37.15 54.57 -9.78
CA ALA A 13 -36.25 54.13 -10.85
C ALA A 13 -35.15 55.18 -11.19
N VAL A 14 -33.89 54.69 -11.35
CA VAL A 14 -32.72 55.04 -12.24
C VAL A 14 -32.18 56.51 -12.27
N PRO A 15 -30.84 56.79 -12.40
CA PRO A 15 -30.08 56.69 -13.67
C PRO A 15 -28.59 56.21 -13.59
N SER A 16 -28.08 55.84 -14.76
CA SER A 16 -26.74 55.36 -15.16
C SER A 16 -25.62 56.41 -15.20
N HIS A 17 -24.34 56.02 -15.01
CA HIS A 17 -23.19 56.66 -15.67
C HIS A 17 -22.00 55.69 -15.88
N ARG A 18 -21.28 55.91 -16.98
CA ARG A 18 -20.21 55.11 -17.61
C ARG A 18 -18.88 55.86 -17.46
N ALA A 19 -17.78 55.22 -17.01
CA ALA A 19 -16.41 55.70 -17.25
C ALA A 19 -15.29 54.67 -16.96
N ARG A 20 -14.55 54.33 -18.04
CA ARG A 20 -13.09 54.14 -18.22
C ARG A 20 -12.22 53.28 -17.28
N ARG A 21 -11.53 52.30 -17.92
CA ARG A 21 -10.26 51.64 -17.52
C ARG A 21 -9.11 52.62 -17.27
N PRO A 22 -8.08 52.21 -16.50
CA PRO A 22 -6.79 51.89 -17.14
C PRO A 22 -6.08 50.64 -16.58
N ALA A 23 -5.14 50.14 -17.39
CA ALA A 23 -4.21 49.05 -17.11
C ALA A 23 -2.86 49.57 -16.57
N ALA A 24 -2.18 48.76 -15.74
CA ALA A 24 -0.74 48.74 -15.41
C ALA A 24 -0.58 47.96 -14.08
N ARG A 25 0.48 47.22 -13.74
CA ARG A 25 1.81 46.94 -14.30
C ARG A 25 2.37 45.78 -13.47
N ARG A 26 3.05 44.83 -14.11
CA ARG A 26 4.05 43.95 -13.45
C ARG A 26 5.18 44.81 -12.85
N PRO A 27 5.90 44.28 -11.86
CA PRO A 27 7.35 44.43 -11.86
C PRO A 27 8.04 43.06 -11.78
N ALA A 28 9.02 42.89 -12.67
CA ALA A 28 10.14 41.99 -12.48
C ALA A 28 11.37 42.88 -12.32
N ALA A 29 12.21 42.63 -11.31
CA ALA A 29 13.64 42.96 -11.33
C ALA A 29 14.40 42.26 -10.18
N ARG A 30 15.19 41.27 -10.59
CA ARG A 30 16.56 40.89 -10.15
C ARG A 30 17.31 41.94 -9.31
N ALA A 31 17.97 41.52 -8.23
CA ALA A 31 19.45 41.45 -8.11
C ALA A 31 19.98 41.19 -6.67
N SER A 32 21.01 40.33 -6.62
CA SER A 32 22.17 40.25 -5.71
C SER A 32 22.03 39.97 -4.20
N ALA A 33 22.49 38.76 -3.85
CA ALA A 33 23.36 38.35 -2.75
C ALA A 33 23.68 39.36 -1.62
N SER A 34 23.39 38.93 -0.38
CA SER A 34 24.37 39.01 0.71
C SER A 34 24.13 37.89 1.72
N SER A 35 25.23 37.26 2.07
CA SER A 35 25.43 36.22 3.06
C SER A 35 25.16 36.73 4.48
N SER A 36 24.38 35.97 5.25
CA SER A 36 24.46 36.00 6.72
C SER A 36 24.25 34.59 7.24
N SER A 37 25.38 33.96 7.50
CA SER A 37 25.55 32.76 8.31
C SER A 37 24.97 32.98 9.71
N SER A 38 23.89 32.28 10.04
CA SER A 38 23.48 32.05 11.42
C SER A 38 23.73 30.58 11.73
N SER A 39 24.90 30.34 12.30
CA SER A 39 25.28 29.13 13.01
C SER A 39 24.33 28.91 14.18
N SER A 40 23.39 27.98 14.04
CA SER A 40 22.68 27.36 15.16
C SER A 40 23.36 26.04 15.48
N SER A 41 24.09 26.09 16.59
CA SER A 41 24.77 25.02 17.30
C SER A 41 23.96 23.73 17.36
N SER A 42 24.55 22.68 16.80
CA SER A 42 24.21 21.28 17.00
C SER A 42 24.51 20.88 18.45
N SER A 43 23.49 20.88 19.30
CA SER A 43 23.49 20.14 20.56
C SER A 43 23.03 18.71 20.27
N SER A 44 24.01 17.81 20.30
CA SER A 44 23.92 16.36 20.26
C SER A 44 22.92 15.77 21.27
N SER A 45 21.84 15.15 20.78
CA SER A 45 20.98 14.25 21.55
C SER A 45 21.25 12.80 21.11
N SER A 46 22.25 12.17 21.71
CA SER A 46 22.61 10.77 21.44
C SER A 46 21.85 9.77 22.32
N SER A 47 20.75 10.17 22.97
CA SER A 47 20.03 9.35 23.96
C SER A 47 18.62 8.94 23.57
N THR A 48 18.07 9.39 22.43
CA THR A 48 16.66 9.15 22.06
C THR A 48 16.43 7.88 21.23
N THR A 49 17.45 7.35 20.55
CA THR A 49 17.24 6.28 19.55
C THR A 49 16.97 4.90 20.15
N THR A 50 17.47 4.63 21.37
CA THR A 50 17.28 3.33 22.04
C THR A 50 15.90 3.23 22.68
N ASP A 51 15.44 4.30 23.34
CA ASP A 51 14.13 4.36 23.98
C ASP A 51 12.99 4.25 22.93
N ASP A 52 13.14 4.91 21.78
CA ASP A 52 12.18 4.82 20.67
C ASP A 52 12.11 3.39 20.09
N ALA A 53 13.25 2.72 19.91
CA ALA A 53 13.28 1.35 19.38
C ALA A 53 12.57 0.36 20.32
N ASP A 54 12.79 0.49 21.63
CA ASP A 54 12.12 -0.33 22.65
C ASP A 54 10.61 -0.07 22.68
N LEU A 55 10.18 1.19 22.50
CA LEU A 55 8.78 1.55 22.40
C LEU A 55 8.10 0.98 21.15
N VAL A 56 8.79 0.93 20.00
CA VAL A 56 8.25 0.29 18.79
C VAL A 56 8.04 -1.21 19.03
N VAL A 57 9.00 -1.89 19.66
CA VAL A 57 8.88 -3.32 20.01
C VAL A 57 7.72 -3.54 20.98
N LEU A 58 7.56 -2.67 21.98
CA LEU A 58 6.45 -2.73 22.93
C LEU A 58 5.09 -2.52 22.23
N LEU A 59 4.99 -1.53 21.35
CA LEU A 59 3.79 -1.26 20.56
C LEU A 59 3.44 -2.44 19.65
N ALA A 60 4.43 -3.07 19.03
CA ALA A 60 4.23 -4.28 18.22
C ALA A 60 3.61 -5.42 19.05
N ARG A 61 4.15 -5.69 20.25
CA ARG A 61 3.60 -6.71 21.15
C ARG A 61 2.17 -6.38 21.59
N ARG A 62 1.90 -5.13 21.96
CA ARG A 62 0.53 -4.67 22.32
C ARG A 62 -0.44 -4.88 21.16
N PHE A 63 0.00 -4.59 19.93
CA PHE A 63 -0.79 -4.83 18.73
C PHE A 63 -1.06 -6.33 18.51
N GLU A 64 -0.04 -7.17 18.63
CA GLU A 64 -0.18 -8.63 18.51
C GLU A 64 -1.13 -9.21 19.56
N ASP A 65 -1.04 -8.77 20.81
CA ASP A 65 -1.94 -9.19 21.90
C ASP A 65 -3.40 -8.78 21.63
N ALA A 66 -3.62 -7.51 21.23
CA ALA A 66 -4.95 -7.03 20.86
C ALA A 66 -5.51 -7.76 19.63
N ALA A 67 -4.66 -8.03 18.63
CA ALA A 67 -5.00 -8.79 17.46
C ALA A 67 -5.40 -10.23 17.83
N ALA A 68 -4.61 -10.92 18.66
CA ALA A 68 -4.91 -12.26 19.14
C ALA A 68 -6.24 -12.30 19.91
N ALA A 69 -6.49 -11.32 20.79
CA ALA A 69 -7.75 -11.20 21.53
C ALA A 69 -8.95 -10.95 20.60
N CYS A 70 -8.78 -10.08 19.61
CA CYS A 70 -9.78 -9.83 18.58
C CYS A 70 -10.07 -11.12 17.80
N PHE A 71 -9.05 -11.79 17.25
CA PHE A 71 -9.21 -12.96 16.37
C PHE A 71 -9.68 -14.24 17.07
N ALA A 72 -9.36 -14.43 18.36
CA ALA A 72 -9.82 -15.59 19.15
C ALA A 72 -11.32 -15.59 19.43
N GLU A 73 -12.00 -14.46 19.23
CA GLU A 73 -13.43 -14.33 19.49
C GLU A 73 -14.28 -14.98 18.40
N PRO A 74 -15.25 -15.84 18.75
CA PRO A 74 -16.14 -16.44 17.77
C PRO A 74 -16.99 -15.36 17.10
N PHE A 75 -17.25 -15.55 15.81
CA PHE A 75 -18.24 -14.78 15.07
C PHE A 75 -19.64 -15.19 15.53
N ASN A 76 -20.58 -14.24 15.54
CA ASN A 76 -21.99 -14.58 15.61
C ASN A 76 -22.39 -15.29 14.31
N ALA A 77 -23.11 -16.41 14.39
CA ALA A 77 -23.50 -17.17 13.20
C ALA A 77 -24.44 -16.39 12.25
N GLU A 78 -25.13 -15.37 12.77
CA GLU A 78 -26.08 -14.54 12.03
C GLU A 78 -25.52 -13.17 11.61
N SER A 79 -24.32 -12.80 12.06
CA SER A 79 -23.65 -11.54 11.72
C SER A 79 -22.14 -11.68 11.84
N ASP A 80 -21.36 -11.10 10.94
CA ASP A 80 -19.88 -11.05 11.04
C ASP A 80 -19.37 -10.23 12.26
N VAL A 81 -20.27 -9.76 13.12
CA VAL A 81 -19.98 -9.14 14.41
C VAL A 81 -19.53 -10.20 15.42
N ARG A 82 -18.40 -9.94 16.07
CA ARG A 82 -17.86 -10.82 17.11
C ARG A 82 -18.66 -10.71 18.42
N VAL A 83 -18.79 -11.82 19.16
CA VAL A 83 -19.75 -11.98 20.29
C VAL A 83 -19.53 -11.01 21.47
N ARG A 84 -18.29 -10.68 21.82
CA ARG A 84 -17.90 -9.65 22.80
C ARG A 84 -17.69 -8.28 22.12
N GLY A 85 -17.90 -8.16 20.82
CA GLY A 85 -18.02 -6.90 20.11
C GLY A 85 -16.70 -6.24 19.73
N TRP A 86 -15.63 -7.00 19.46
CA TRP A 86 -14.45 -6.43 18.78
C TRP A 86 -14.79 -5.98 17.37
N CYS A 87 -14.34 -4.78 17.01
CA CYS A 87 -14.41 -4.25 15.66
C CYS A 87 -13.02 -4.31 15.01
N ASP A 88 -12.85 -5.22 14.04
CA ASP A 88 -11.61 -5.34 13.27
C ASP A 88 -11.58 -4.29 12.15
N LEU A 89 -10.83 -3.21 12.37
CA LEU A 89 -10.50 -2.21 11.36
C LEU A 89 -9.02 -2.30 10.94
N ALA A 90 -8.34 -3.41 11.27
CA ALA A 90 -6.96 -3.64 10.93
C ALA A 90 -6.82 -4.60 9.74
N SER A 91 -7.68 -5.62 9.64
CA SER A 91 -7.62 -6.59 8.56
C SER A 91 -8.36 -6.11 7.32
N ALA A 92 -7.64 -5.93 6.22
CA ALA A 92 -8.24 -5.95 4.89
C ALA A 92 -8.66 -7.38 4.55
N ASN A 93 -9.79 -7.84 5.11
CA ASN A 93 -10.39 -9.13 4.80
C ASN A 93 -11.80 -8.88 4.28
N SER A 94 -11.96 -8.89 2.96
CA SER A 94 -13.27 -8.79 2.35
C SER A 94 -13.86 -10.17 2.14
N ARG A 95 -15.00 -10.45 2.75
CA ARG A 95 -15.83 -11.64 2.46
C ARG A 95 -17.02 -11.32 1.56
N LEU A 96 -17.06 -10.12 1.00
CA LEU A 96 -18.22 -9.60 0.27
C LEU A 96 -18.65 -10.46 -0.92
N LEU A 97 -17.73 -11.24 -1.48
CA LEU A 97 -17.99 -12.14 -2.60
C LEU A 97 -17.91 -13.62 -2.21
N ASP A 98 -17.79 -13.94 -0.92
CA ASP A 98 -17.86 -15.33 -0.46
C ASP A 98 -19.27 -15.89 -0.72
N GLY A 99 -19.37 -16.91 -1.57
CA GLY A 99 -20.65 -17.52 -1.92
C GLY A 99 -21.47 -16.72 -2.95
N TYR A 100 -20.91 -15.65 -3.53
CA TYR A 100 -21.48 -15.03 -4.72
C TYR A 100 -21.44 -16.05 -5.86
N ASP A 101 -22.61 -16.51 -6.32
CA ASP A 101 -22.69 -17.48 -7.40
C ASP A 101 -22.25 -16.81 -8.71
N THR A 102 -21.05 -17.15 -9.13
CA THR A 102 -20.46 -16.69 -10.39
C THR A 102 -20.95 -17.51 -11.58
N SER A 103 -21.78 -18.53 -11.38
CA SER A 103 -22.32 -19.34 -12.47
C SER A 103 -23.55 -18.68 -13.10
N GLY A 104 -23.42 -18.22 -14.34
CA GLY A 104 -24.56 -17.92 -15.20
C GLY A 104 -24.80 -16.47 -15.63
N VAL A 105 -23.90 -15.52 -15.34
CA VAL A 105 -24.12 -14.09 -15.69
C VAL A 105 -23.32 -13.62 -16.91
N GLY A 106 -22.40 -14.44 -17.43
CA GLY A 106 -21.51 -14.07 -18.54
C GLY A 106 -21.85 -14.70 -19.89
N ALA A 107 -21.53 -14.01 -20.98
CA ALA A 107 -21.41 -14.64 -22.30
C ALA A 107 -20.41 -15.82 -22.21
N GLU A 108 -20.79 -17.00 -22.70
CA GLU A 108 -20.02 -18.24 -22.58
C GLU A 108 -18.60 -18.10 -23.17
N ARG A 109 -17.62 -17.72 -22.33
CA ARG A 109 -16.21 -17.95 -22.62
C ARG A 109 -15.83 -19.33 -22.09
N LYS A 110 -15.06 -20.06 -22.89
CA LYS A 110 -14.63 -21.42 -22.53
C LYS A 110 -13.76 -21.37 -21.28
N SER A 111 -14.09 -22.22 -20.31
CA SER A 111 -13.26 -22.49 -19.15
C SER A 111 -11.83 -22.83 -19.57
N PRO A 112 -10.80 -22.34 -18.87
CA PRO A 112 -9.42 -22.71 -19.16
C PRO A 112 -9.18 -24.19 -18.88
N VAL A 113 -8.83 -24.96 -19.92
CA VAL A 113 -8.49 -26.38 -19.82
C VAL A 113 -6.96 -26.50 -19.66
N GLY A 114 -6.48 -26.51 -18.42
CA GLY A 114 -5.05 -26.68 -18.08
C GLY A 114 -4.28 -25.38 -17.80
N GLY A 115 -3.03 -25.51 -17.33
CA GLY A 115 -2.22 -24.39 -16.83
C GLY A 115 -1.97 -23.28 -17.86
N ALA A 116 -1.67 -23.62 -19.11
CA ALA A 116 -1.47 -22.64 -20.18
C ALA A 116 -2.74 -21.83 -20.48
N GLY A 117 -3.90 -22.49 -20.49
CA GLY A 117 -5.20 -21.81 -20.64
C GLY A 117 -5.49 -20.88 -19.47
N LEU A 118 -5.19 -21.32 -18.25
CA LEU A 118 -5.38 -20.53 -17.03
C LEU A 118 -4.49 -19.29 -17.01
N LYS A 119 -3.20 -19.43 -17.35
CA LYS A 119 -2.28 -18.29 -17.46
C LYS A 119 -2.74 -17.28 -18.50
N ARG A 120 -3.26 -17.72 -19.64
CA ARG A 120 -3.84 -16.82 -20.66
C ARG A 120 -5.04 -16.05 -20.10
N ALA A 121 -5.98 -16.74 -19.47
CA ALA A 121 -7.16 -16.11 -18.89
C ALA A 121 -6.80 -15.10 -17.78
N VAL A 122 -5.85 -15.46 -16.91
CA VAL A 122 -5.32 -14.56 -15.87
C VAL A 122 -4.63 -13.34 -16.50
N SER A 123 -3.82 -13.55 -17.55
CA SER A 123 -3.14 -12.45 -18.24
C SER A 123 -4.13 -11.46 -18.86
N GLU A 124 -5.18 -11.94 -19.51
CA GLU A 124 -6.25 -11.09 -20.05
C GLU A 124 -6.93 -10.26 -18.95
N LEU A 125 -7.24 -10.88 -17.81
CA LEU A 125 -7.83 -10.17 -16.67
C LEU A 125 -6.87 -9.15 -16.04
N LEU A 126 -5.58 -9.47 -15.96
CA LEU A 126 -4.55 -8.53 -15.51
C LEU A 126 -4.40 -7.36 -16.49
N ILE A 127 -4.51 -7.57 -17.81
CA ILE A 127 -4.49 -6.46 -18.78
C ILE A 127 -5.63 -5.46 -18.51
N GLU A 128 -6.83 -5.96 -18.25
CA GLU A 128 -7.98 -5.15 -17.80
C GLU A 128 -7.72 -4.50 -16.43
N GLY A 129 -7.02 -5.23 -15.55
CA GLY A 129 -6.55 -4.75 -14.25
C GLY A 129 -5.54 -3.61 -14.32
N GLY A 130 -4.93 -3.32 -15.48
CA GLY A 130 -3.92 -2.26 -15.65
C GLY A 130 -2.49 -2.75 -15.80
N PHE A 131 -2.30 -4.05 -16.03
CA PHE A 131 -0.99 -4.68 -16.21
C PHE A 131 -0.60 -4.80 -17.69
N GLY A 132 0.70 -4.91 -17.94
CA GLY A 132 1.25 -5.03 -19.29
C GLY A 132 1.28 -3.73 -20.07
N SER A 133 2.15 -3.70 -21.07
CA SER A 133 2.53 -2.50 -21.82
C SER A 133 2.22 -2.65 -23.31
N PRO A 134 1.58 -1.65 -23.95
CA PRO A 134 1.41 -1.65 -25.41
C PRO A 134 2.72 -1.36 -26.16
N LEU A 135 3.76 -0.94 -25.44
CA LEU A 135 5.06 -0.60 -26.04
C LEU A 135 5.91 -1.85 -26.33
N ARG A 136 5.43 -3.02 -25.90
CA ARG A 136 6.15 -4.29 -26.03
C ARG A 136 5.81 -4.97 -27.35
N ARG A 137 6.82 -5.23 -28.18
CA ARG A 137 6.60 -5.83 -29.51
C ARG A 137 6.69 -7.35 -29.49
N ASP A 138 7.48 -7.91 -28.59
CA ASP A 138 7.71 -9.36 -28.44
C ASP A 138 6.51 -10.11 -27.83
N ALA A 139 5.54 -9.40 -27.24
CA ALA A 139 4.34 -9.97 -26.63
C ALA A 139 3.30 -10.50 -27.65
N GLY A 140 3.68 -10.67 -28.92
CA GLY A 140 2.79 -11.15 -29.98
C GLY A 140 1.58 -10.24 -30.23
N GLY A 141 1.69 -8.94 -29.95
CA GLY A 141 0.60 -7.97 -30.04
C GLY A 141 -0.32 -7.90 -28.81
N SER A 142 -0.09 -8.72 -27.78
CA SER A 142 -0.73 -8.58 -26.46
C SER A 142 -0.02 -7.52 -25.61
N TRP A 143 -0.68 -6.97 -24.60
CA TRP A 143 -0.05 -6.06 -23.64
C TRP A 143 0.76 -6.84 -22.57
N LEU A 144 0.39 -8.09 -22.30
CA LEU A 144 1.07 -8.97 -21.34
C LEU A 144 1.15 -10.38 -21.91
N ALA A 145 2.34 -10.97 -21.93
CA ALA A 145 2.50 -12.36 -22.35
C ALA A 145 2.22 -13.32 -21.18
N PRO A 146 1.50 -14.44 -21.42
CA PRO A 146 1.23 -15.43 -20.38
C PRO A 146 2.47 -16.04 -19.72
N ASP A 147 3.61 -16.05 -20.41
CA ASP A 147 4.85 -16.60 -19.87
C ASP A 147 5.45 -15.71 -18.77
N ASP A 148 5.16 -14.42 -18.79
CA ASP A 148 5.59 -13.49 -17.72
C ASP A 148 4.79 -13.67 -16.43
N VAL A 149 3.73 -14.48 -16.47
CA VAL A 149 2.81 -14.72 -15.38
C VAL A 149 3.10 -16.07 -14.72
N SER A 150 3.34 -16.04 -13.42
CA SER A 150 3.57 -17.23 -12.59
C SER A 150 2.72 -17.22 -11.33
N PHE A 151 2.15 -18.37 -10.98
CA PHE A 151 1.40 -18.52 -9.74
C PHE A 151 2.35 -18.77 -8.57
N LEU A 152 2.18 -17.99 -7.50
CA LEU A 152 3.02 -18.11 -6.32
C LEU A 152 2.44 -19.18 -5.39
N ARG A 153 3.29 -20.09 -4.90
CA ARG A 153 2.91 -21.01 -3.83
C ARG A 153 2.69 -20.22 -2.55
N GLN A 154 1.44 -20.12 -2.11
CA GLN A 154 1.14 -19.52 -0.82
C GLN A 154 1.39 -20.53 0.30
N ARG A 155 2.28 -20.20 1.25
CA ARG A 155 2.48 -21.01 2.48
C ARG A 155 1.45 -20.67 3.56
N GLY A 156 0.23 -20.31 3.15
CA GLY A 156 -0.87 -19.97 4.06
C GLY A 156 -0.80 -18.57 4.71
N ARG A 157 0.18 -17.73 4.37
CA ARG A 157 0.40 -16.40 5.00
C ARG A 157 -0.08 -15.19 4.17
N GLY A 158 -0.77 -15.42 3.04
CA GLY A 158 -1.48 -14.39 2.27
C GLY A 158 -0.59 -13.49 1.40
N GLU A 159 -1.06 -12.27 1.11
CA GLU A 159 -0.43 -11.34 0.15
C GLU A 159 0.96 -10.85 0.57
N ALA A 160 1.18 -10.63 1.87
CA ALA A 160 2.46 -10.13 2.39
C ALA A 160 3.59 -11.15 2.20
N ASP A 161 3.28 -12.42 2.41
CA ASP A 161 4.20 -13.57 2.22
C ASP A 161 4.56 -13.78 0.75
N ALA A 162 3.62 -13.50 -0.16
CA ALA A 162 3.88 -13.55 -1.59
C ALA A 162 4.93 -12.49 -2.01
N VAL A 163 4.81 -11.26 -1.49
CA VAL A 163 5.83 -10.22 -1.72
C VAL A 163 7.16 -10.63 -1.10
N GLU A 164 7.14 -11.12 0.13
CA GLU A 164 8.34 -11.56 0.85
C GLU A 164 9.07 -12.71 0.10
N THR A 165 8.32 -13.65 -0.47
CA THR A 165 8.84 -14.75 -1.30
C THR A 165 9.53 -14.24 -2.56
N VAL A 166 8.95 -13.24 -3.23
CA VAL A 166 9.54 -12.66 -4.45
C VAL A 166 10.80 -11.87 -4.13
N VAL A 167 10.82 -11.11 -3.03
CA VAL A 167 12.03 -10.43 -2.55
C VAL A 167 13.12 -11.45 -2.22
N ALA A 168 12.79 -12.51 -1.49
CA ALA A 168 13.76 -13.56 -1.16
C ALA A 168 14.32 -14.27 -2.39
N ALA A 169 13.49 -14.50 -3.41
CA ALA A 169 13.93 -15.06 -4.69
C ALA A 169 14.88 -14.11 -5.44
N ALA A 170 14.56 -12.81 -5.49
CA ALA A 170 15.42 -11.80 -6.09
C ALA A 170 16.77 -11.68 -5.37
N LEU A 171 16.78 -11.68 -4.03
CA LEU A 171 18.03 -11.68 -3.25
C LEU A 171 18.89 -12.92 -3.48
N ALA A 172 18.26 -14.07 -3.72
CA ALA A 172 19.00 -15.28 -4.07
C ALA A 172 19.68 -15.15 -5.44
N VAL A 173 19.04 -14.53 -6.43
CA VAL A 173 19.67 -14.22 -7.73
C VAL A 173 20.86 -13.29 -7.55
N VAL A 174 20.72 -12.24 -6.74
CA VAL A 174 21.81 -11.28 -6.46
C VAL A 174 23.04 -11.96 -5.86
N ARG A 175 22.85 -12.98 -5.03
CA ARG A 175 23.95 -13.73 -4.41
C ARG A 175 24.65 -14.66 -5.39
N ASP A 176 23.91 -15.35 -6.26
CA ASP A 176 24.53 -16.20 -7.27
C ASP A 176 25.36 -15.38 -8.27
N ASP A 177 24.94 -14.15 -8.58
CA ASP A 177 25.68 -13.22 -9.44
C ASP A 177 27.06 -12.87 -8.82
N ASP A 178 27.18 -12.86 -7.48
CA ASP A 178 28.42 -12.54 -6.76
C ASP A 178 29.35 -13.77 -6.65
N ASP A 179 28.82 -14.96 -6.38
CA ASP A 179 29.62 -16.20 -6.30
C ASP A 179 30.22 -16.62 -7.67
N GLY A 180 29.70 -16.06 -8.77
CA GLY A 180 30.12 -16.40 -10.14
C GLY A 180 31.33 -15.60 -10.68
N ASP A 181 31.70 -14.49 -10.03
CA ASP A 181 32.85 -13.66 -10.44
C ASP A 181 34.16 -14.11 -9.76
N ASP A 182 34.11 -14.73 -8.58
CA ASP A 182 35.31 -15.22 -7.87
C ASP A 182 35.87 -16.56 -8.42
N ALA A 183 35.11 -17.27 -9.27
CA ALA A 183 35.50 -18.58 -9.80
C ALA A 183 36.22 -18.54 -11.16
N ARG A 184 36.55 -17.35 -11.70
CA ARG A 184 37.13 -17.19 -13.05
C ARG A 184 38.58 -16.72 -13.11
N ASP A 185 39.23 -16.47 -11.97
CA ASP A 185 40.56 -15.87 -11.94
C ASP A 185 41.71 -16.84 -11.59
N ASP A 186 41.45 -18.14 -11.37
CA ASP A 186 42.48 -19.08 -10.87
C ASP A 186 43.00 -20.16 -11.85
N ASP A 187 42.53 -20.22 -13.11
CA ASP A 187 42.80 -21.39 -13.99
C ASP A 187 43.75 -21.18 -15.18
N ASP A 188 44.52 -20.09 -15.26
CA ASP A 188 45.38 -19.85 -16.44
C ASP A 188 46.91 -19.72 -16.21
N ASP A 189 47.45 -19.88 -14.99
CA ASP A 189 48.90 -19.80 -14.78
C ASP A 189 49.47 -20.96 -13.94
N ALA A 190 49.63 -22.15 -14.55
CA ALA A 190 50.75 -23.06 -14.25
C ALA A 190 50.77 -24.26 -15.21
N ARG A 191 51.43 -24.09 -16.36
CA ARG A 191 52.13 -25.21 -17.00
C ARG A 191 53.63 -24.97 -16.87
N ASP A 192 54.32 -26.07 -16.62
CA ASP A 192 55.77 -26.30 -16.66
C ASP A 192 56.52 -25.93 -15.36
N ASP A 193 56.78 -26.94 -14.52
CA ASP A 193 58.10 -27.57 -14.46
C ASP A 193 58.10 -28.79 -13.51
N ASP A 194 58.83 -29.83 -13.93
CA ASP A 194 59.12 -31.07 -13.21
C ASP A 194 59.86 -30.82 -11.88
N ASP A 195 59.51 -31.49 -10.77
CA ASP A 195 60.50 -32.15 -9.90
C ASP A 195 59.88 -33.05 -8.82
N ASP A 196 60.70 -33.99 -8.35
CA ASP A 196 60.44 -35.21 -7.62
C ASP A 196 59.85 -35.10 -6.18
N GLY A 197 59.07 -36.13 -5.81
CA GLY A 197 59.14 -36.85 -4.52
C GLY A 197 58.87 -36.10 -3.21
N ASP A 198 57.74 -36.39 -2.57
CA ASP A 198 57.69 -37.23 -1.37
C ASP A 198 56.25 -37.31 -0.83
N ASN A 199 55.80 -38.54 -0.54
CA ASN A 199 54.71 -38.79 0.39
C ASN A 199 55.16 -38.34 1.78
N ASP A 200 54.31 -37.66 2.53
CA ASP A 200 53.97 -38.04 3.90
C ASP A 200 52.81 -37.16 4.43
N ASP A 201 51.84 -37.87 5.01
CA ASP A 201 51.02 -37.56 6.19
C ASP A 201 50.07 -36.35 6.21
N ASP A 202 48.77 -36.70 6.14
CA ASP A 202 47.75 -36.39 7.14
C ASP A 202 47.82 -35.02 7.83
N ASP A 203 46.99 -34.08 7.38
CA ASP A 203 46.23 -33.21 8.28
C ASP A 203 44.89 -32.82 7.62
N ASP A 204 43.84 -33.54 8.05
CA ASP A 204 42.44 -33.20 7.89
C ASP A 204 42.13 -31.87 8.60
N ASP A 205 42.52 -30.73 8.01
CA ASP A 205 41.97 -29.44 8.39
C ASP A 205 40.71 -29.17 7.55
N ALA A 206 39.64 -29.86 7.94
CA ALA A 206 38.28 -29.47 7.63
C ALA A 206 37.94 -28.16 8.36
N SER A 207 38.61 -27.06 7.97
CA SER A 207 38.08 -25.73 8.21
C SER A 207 36.94 -25.54 7.21
N GLU A 208 35.74 -25.96 7.61
CA GLU A 208 34.50 -25.29 7.19
C GLU A 208 34.67 -23.80 7.53
N THR A 209 35.31 -23.05 6.62
CA THR A 209 35.11 -21.62 6.54
C THR A 209 33.65 -21.47 6.23
N ALA A 210 32.84 -21.27 7.26
CA ALA A 210 31.50 -20.73 7.11
C ALA A 210 31.66 -19.47 6.26
N SER A 211 31.41 -19.59 4.96
CA SER A 211 31.31 -18.48 4.02
C SER A 211 30.49 -17.43 4.74
N GLU A 212 31.13 -16.31 5.07
CA GLU A 212 30.51 -15.18 5.72
C GLU A 212 29.56 -14.60 4.67
N THR A 213 28.36 -15.20 4.55
CA THR A 213 27.42 -14.88 3.48
C THR A 213 27.19 -13.38 3.50
N ALA A 214 27.64 -12.69 2.46
CA ALA A 214 27.59 -11.24 2.38
C ALA A 214 26.17 -10.77 2.72
N ARG A 215 26.06 -9.88 3.71
CA ARG A 215 24.79 -9.28 4.09
C ARG A 215 24.27 -8.43 2.95
N VAL A 216 22.99 -8.57 2.63
CA VAL A 216 22.34 -7.81 1.55
C VAL A 216 21.21 -6.96 2.12
N GLY A 217 21.18 -5.68 1.73
CA GLY A 217 20.16 -4.72 2.15
C GLY A 217 18.88 -4.80 1.32
N VAL A 218 17.74 -4.62 1.99
CA VAL A 218 16.41 -4.42 1.41
C VAL A 218 15.88 -3.07 1.85
N VAL A 219 15.50 -2.21 0.89
CA VAL A 219 14.88 -0.93 1.19
C VAL A 219 13.38 -1.01 0.93
N VAL A 220 12.56 -0.63 1.91
CA VAL A 220 11.09 -0.59 1.79
C VAL A 220 10.64 0.87 1.76
N LEU A 221 10.02 1.28 0.66
CA LEU A 221 9.40 2.60 0.53
C LEU A 221 8.03 2.57 1.20
N GLY A 222 7.91 3.24 2.34
CA GLY A 222 6.76 3.22 3.23
C GLY A 222 5.91 4.50 3.22
N PRO A 223 4.79 4.50 3.98
CA PRO A 223 4.30 3.43 4.85
C PRO A 223 3.89 2.16 4.10
N TYR A 224 4.30 1.00 4.65
CA TYR A 224 4.09 -0.32 4.08
C TYR A 224 3.45 -1.29 5.08
N ARG A 225 3.23 -2.55 4.71
CA ARG A 225 2.49 -3.52 5.54
C ARG A 225 3.04 -3.57 6.98
N PRO A 226 2.15 -3.63 8.00
CA PRO A 226 2.58 -3.62 9.39
C PRO A 226 3.42 -4.84 9.70
N LEU A 227 4.49 -4.65 10.46
CA LEU A 227 5.38 -5.72 10.91
C LEU A 227 5.95 -6.56 9.74
N TRP A 228 6.20 -5.93 8.58
CA TRP A 228 6.83 -6.58 7.42
C TRP A 228 8.33 -6.26 7.35
N PRO A 229 9.25 -7.23 7.19
CA PRO A 229 9.00 -8.64 6.90
C PRO A 229 8.50 -9.41 8.10
N SER A 230 7.89 -10.58 7.85
CA SER A 230 7.38 -11.42 8.93
C SER A 230 8.53 -11.98 9.78
N ALA A 231 8.32 -12.12 11.09
CA ALA A 231 9.36 -12.56 12.03
C ALA A 231 9.92 -13.95 11.71
N ASP A 232 9.11 -14.86 11.16
CA ASP A 232 9.54 -16.19 10.72
C ASP A 232 9.63 -16.31 9.19
N GLY A 233 9.68 -15.17 8.49
CA GLY A 233 9.67 -15.12 7.04
C GLY A 233 11.07 -15.35 6.42
N PRO A 234 11.16 -15.56 5.11
CA PRO A 234 12.44 -15.75 4.45
C PRO A 234 13.40 -14.56 4.58
N LEU A 235 12.90 -13.35 4.89
CA LEU A 235 13.74 -12.16 5.09
C LEU A 235 14.13 -11.91 6.55
N SER A 236 13.69 -12.73 7.53
CA SER A 236 14.12 -12.60 8.92
C SER A 236 15.49 -13.22 9.21
N ARG A 237 16.19 -13.67 8.16
CA ARG A 237 17.53 -14.27 8.26
C ARG A 237 18.59 -13.21 8.62
N PRO A 238 19.62 -13.55 9.42
CA PRO A 238 20.70 -12.62 9.79
C PRO A 238 21.54 -12.05 8.62
N SER A 239 21.39 -12.62 7.43
CA SER A 239 22.08 -12.18 6.20
C SER A 239 21.30 -11.15 5.38
N VAL A 240 20.17 -10.66 5.89
CA VAL A 240 19.33 -9.64 5.26
C VAL A 240 19.07 -8.50 6.23
N ASP A 241 19.44 -7.29 5.84
CA ASP A 241 19.10 -6.08 6.58
C ASP A 241 17.94 -5.36 5.90
N VAL A 242 16.93 -4.95 6.66
CA VAL A 242 15.76 -4.24 6.12
C VAL A 242 15.67 -2.83 6.70
N VAL A 243 15.65 -1.83 5.82
CA VAL A 243 15.43 -0.42 6.19
C VAL A 243 14.13 0.06 5.56
N ARG A 244 13.29 0.71 6.37
CA ARG A 244 12.07 1.39 5.90
C ARG A 244 12.36 2.88 5.73
N VAL A 245 11.87 3.46 4.64
CA VAL A 245 12.01 4.87 4.32
C VAL A 245 10.64 5.44 4.02
N ASP A 246 10.21 6.42 4.81
CA ASP A 246 8.94 7.10 4.59
C ASP A 246 9.06 8.09 3.44
N VAL A 247 8.26 7.92 2.39
CA VAL A 247 8.22 8.77 1.19
C VAL A 247 6.89 9.52 1.04
N THR A 248 6.07 9.58 2.11
CA THR A 248 4.77 10.27 2.07
C THR A 248 4.86 11.78 2.21
N GLY A 249 5.99 12.33 2.66
CA GLY A 249 6.19 13.77 2.76
C GLY A 249 6.20 14.49 1.41
N ASP A 250 5.58 15.67 1.35
CA ASP A 250 5.63 16.52 0.15
C ASP A 250 7.06 16.89 -0.22
N GLY A 251 7.40 16.70 -1.49
CA GLY A 251 8.72 17.07 -2.03
C GLY A 251 9.84 16.05 -1.77
N VAL A 252 9.56 14.90 -1.14
CA VAL A 252 10.56 13.83 -0.99
C VAL A 252 10.87 13.20 -2.36
N ASP A 253 12.12 13.29 -2.79
CA ASP A 253 12.60 12.59 -3.98
C ASP A 253 12.91 11.13 -3.66
N VAL A 254 12.37 10.21 -4.46
CA VAL A 254 12.56 8.76 -4.25
C VAL A 254 14.01 8.34 -4.41
N ALA A 255 14.77 8.94 -5.33
CA ALA A 255 16.17 8.56 -5.53
C ALA A 255 17.02 9.02 -4.33
N ASP A 256 16.81 10.24 -3.85
CA ASP A 256 17.51 10.77 -2.68
C ASP A 256 17.19 9.95 -1.42
N ALA A 257 15.92 9.55 -1.25
CA ALA A 257 15.47 8.68 -0.17
C ALA A 257 16.16 7.29 -0.22
N LEU A 258 16.31 6.71 -1.40
CA LEU A 258 17.01 5.43 -1.60
C LEU A 258 18.53 5.56 -1.34
N ASP A 259 19.14 6.68 -1.74
CA ASP A 259 20.56 6.94 -1.46
C ASP A 259 20.81 7.13 0.04
N ALA A 260 19.95 7.86 0.75
CA ALA A 260 20.02 7.97 2.20
C ALA A 260 19.84 6.62 2.92
N ALA A 261 18.96 5.75 2.41
CA ALA A 261 18.77 4.39 2.92
C ALA A 261 20.03 3.54 2.75
N ARG A 262 20.69 3.66 1.60
CA ARG A 262 21.95 2.97 1.33
C ARG A 262 23.07 3.50 2.24
N GLU A 263 23.20 4.80 2.40
CA GLU A 263 24.18 5.41 3.30
C GLU A 263 23.98 4.95 4.74
N ARG A 264 22.72 4.73 5.16
CA ARG A 264 22.41 4.15 6.46
C ARG A 264 23.01 2.74 6.63
N PHE A 265 22.85 1.86 5.65
CA PHE A 265 23.47 0.52 5.70
C PHE A 265 25.00 0.59 5.84
N VAL A 266 25.64 1.47 5.06
CA VAL A 266 27.09 1.66 5.09
C VAL A 266 27.55 2.21 6.45
N ARG A 267 26.87 3.24 6.96
CA ARG A 267 27.21 3.87 8.25
C ARG A 267 27.04 2.92 9.43
N GLU A 268 26.01 2.07 9.39
CA GLU A 268 25.74 1.09 10.45
C GLU A 268 26.64 -0.16 10.33
N GLY A 269 27.47 -0.24 9.27
CA GLY A 269 28.39 -1.34 9.03
C GLY A 269 27.68 -2.67 8.76
N THR A 270 26.41 -2.64 8.36
CA THR A 270 25.58 -3.85 8.28
C THR A 270 25.64 -4.47 6.88
N THR A 271 25.65 -3.64 5.83
CA THR A 271 25.78 -4.10 4.43
C THR A 271 26.30 -2.98 3.53
N THR A 272 27.02 -3.34 2.47
CA THR A 272 27.55 -2.41 1.46
C THR A 272 26.66 -2.33 0.21
N ARG A 273 25.70 -3.25 0.06
CA ARG A 273 24.89 -3.43 -1.16
C ARG A 273 23.41 -3.54 -0.85
N VAL A 274 22.60 -2.84 -1.64
CA VAL A 274 21.14 -3.03 -1.68
C VAL A 274 20.82 -4.04 -2.77
N GLY A 275 20.23 -5.18 -2.42
CA GLY A 275 19.83 -6.22 -3.37
C GLY A 275 18.40 -6.06 -3.86
N ALA A 276 17.52 -5.44 -3.06
CA ALA A 276 16.13 -5.23 -3.45
C ALA A 276 15.53 -3.93 -2.88
N VAL A 277 14.62 -3.35 -3.65
CA VAL A 277 13.74 -2.25 -3.24
C VAL A 277 12.29 -2.73 -3.32
N VAL A 278 11.49 -2.44 -2.30
CA VAL A 278 10.06 -2.75 -2.24
C VAL A 278 9.27 -1.45 -2.27
N LEU A 279 8.28 -1.37 -3.15
CA LEU A 279 7.30 -0.27 -3.17
C LEU A 279 5.89 -0.81 -3.40
N SER A 280 4.87 -0.06 -3.02
CA SER A 280 3.47 -0.47 -3.18
C SER A 280 2.67 0.43 -4.11
N ASN A 281 1.78 -0.15 -4.92
CA ASN A 281 0.92 0.56 -5.86
C ASN A 281 -0.38 -0.24 -6.17
N PRO A 282 -1.55 0.06 -5.58
CA PRO A 282 -1.80 1.02 -4.52
C PRO A 282 -1.16 0.60 -3.20
N SER A 283 -0.94 1.55 -2.29
CA SER A 283 -0.46 1.22 -0.95
C SER A 283 -1.48 0.35 -0.18
N PRO A 284 -1.05 -0.77 0.43
CA PRO A 284 -1.89 -1.56 1.34
C PRO A 284 -2.15 -0.87 2.68
N VAL A 285 -1.51 0.28 2.91
CA VAL A 285 -1.68 1.08 4.12
C VAL A 285 -2.50 2.32 3.84
N THR A 286 -2.04 3.16 2.93
CA THR A 286 -2.67 4.47 2.71
C THR A 286 -3.78 4.42 1.68
N GLY A 287 -3.81 3.38 0.84
CA GLY A 287 -4.71 3.29 -0.31
C GLY A 287 -4.40 4.28 -1.44
N ALA A 288 -3.30 5.03 -1.33
CA ALA A 288 -2.82 5.94 -2.35
C ALA A 288 -2.17 5.19 -3.51
N LEU A 289 -2.33 5.70 -4.74
CA LEU A 289 -1.56 5.23 -5.88
C LEU A 289 -0.15 5.81 -5.84
N ALA A 290 0.83 5.00 -6.24
CA ALA A 290 2.17 5.52 -6.44
C ALA A 290 2.18 6.49 -7.64
N ARG A 291 2.91 7.60 -7.53
CA ARG A 291 3.17 8.45 -8.70
C ARG A 291 4.00 7.65 -9.70
N VAL A 292 3.67 7.72 -10.99
CA VAL A 292 4.44 7.07 -12.07
C VAL A 292 5.92 7.46 -12.00
N SER A 293 6.21 8.73 -11.68
CA SER A 293 7.58 9.22 -11.48
C SER A 293 8.32 8.50 -10.37
N SER A 294 7.66 8.11 -9.28
CA SER A 294 8.25 7.35 -8.18
C SER A 294 8.66 5.95 -8.63
N VAL A 295 7.79 5.25 -9.37
CA VAL A 295 8.08 3.91 -9.91
C VAL A 295 9.25 3.96 -10.90
N VAL A 296 9.26 4.94 -11.82
CA VAL A 296 10.34 5.13 -12.79
C VAL A 296 11.67 5.45 -12.11
N LYS A 297 11.68 6.35 -11.12
CA LYS A 297 12.89 6.71 -10.37
C LYS A 297 13.45 5.51 -9.60
N ALA A 298 12.60 4.75 -8.90
CA ALA A 298 13.02 3.54 -8.19
C ALA A 298 13.58 2.49 -9.15
N SER A 299 12.89 2.23 -10.26
CA SER A 299 13.35 1.28 -11.29
C SER A 299 14.72 1.68 -11.85
N ALA A 300 14.88 2.94 -12.24
CA ALA A 300 16.15 3.44 -12.76
C ALA A 300 17.28 3.42 -11.70
N TRP A 301 16.96 3.67 -10.44
CA TRP A 301 17.91 3.59 -9.33
C TRP A 301 18.39 2.15 -9.12
N CYS A 302 17.47 1.18 -9.15
CA CYS A 302 17.74 -0.25 -9.04
C CYS A 302 18.63 -0.75 -10.20
N ALA A 303 18.26 -0.43 -11.44
CA ALA A 303 19.00 -0.84 -12.63
C ALA A 303 20.47 -0.37 -12.60
N ARG A 304 20.72 0.87 -12.16
CA ARG A 304 22.09 1.43 -12.03
C ARG A 304 22.95 0.74 -10.97
N ARG A 305 22.35 -0.07 -10.09
CA ARG A 305 23.02 -0.68 -8.93
C ARG A 305 22.91 -2.21 -8.94
N GLY A 306 22.37 -2.80 -10.01
CA GLY A 306 22.12 -4.24 -10.06
C GLY A 306 21.21 -4.73 -8.93
N ALA A 307 20.29 -3.88 -8.47
CA ALA A 307 19.29 -4.23 -7.47
C ALA A 307 17.97 -4.59 -8.15
N HIS A 308 17.13 -5.35 -7.47
CA HIS A 308 15.79 -5.69 -7.94
C HIS A 308 14.76 -4.68 -7.43
N LEU A 309 13.72 -4.43 -8.21
CA LEU A 309 12.55 -3.70 -7.79
C LEU A 309 11.35 -4.63 -7.68
N VAL A 310 10.77 -4.77 -6.48
CA VAL A 310 9.55 -5.52 -6.23
C VAL A 310 8.40 -4.56 -5.95
N VAL A 311 7.36 -4.61 -6.77
CA VAL A 311 6.19 -3.75 -6.66
C VAL A 311 5.00 -4.56 -6.16
N ASP A 312 4.54 -4.24 -4.95
CA ASP A 312 3.33 -4.79 -4.35
C ASP A 312 2.10 -4.09 -4.92
N GLU A 313 1.40 -4.78 -5.83
CA GLU A 313 0.17 -4.31 -6.47
C GLU A 313 -1.02 -5.18 -6.09
N THR A 314 -1.01 -5.82 -4.90
CA THR A 314 -2.09 -6.73 -4.51
C THR A 314 -3.45 -6.02 -4.35
N ASN A 315 -3.43 -4.70 -4.19
CA ASN A 315 -4.61 -3.86 -4.08
C ASN A 315 -5.11 -3.27 -5.41
N PHE A 316 -4.54 -3.66 -6.57
CA PHE A 316 -4.84 -3.03 -7.87
C PHE A 316 -6.34 -2.90 -8.18
N ALA A 317 -7.16 -3.89 -7.81
CA ALA A 317 -8.58 -3.89 -8.13
C ALA A 317 -9.36 -2.81 -7.35
N ALA A 318 -8.88 -2.41 -6.17
CA ALA A 318 -9.50 -1.36 -5.36
C ALA A 318 -9.20 0.06 -5.88
N ALA A 319 -8.29 0.21 -6.85
CA ALA A 319 -7.87 1.49 -7.41
C ALA A 319 -9.06 2.31 -7.97
N SER A 320 -9.00 3.63 -7.81
CA SER A 320 -10.07 4.53 -8.20
C SER A 320 -9.55 5.94 -8.45
N THR A 321 -9.68 6.41 -9.70
CA THR A 321 -9.45 7.81 -10.11
C THR A 321 -10.70 8.69 -10.05
N ASP A 322 -11.78 8.22 -9.43
CA ASP A 322 -13.10 8.86 -9.48
C ASP A 322 -13.04 10.34 -9.05
N ALA A 323 -13.08 11.22 -10.05
CA ALA A 323 -13.05 12.67 -9.91
C ALA A 323 -14.27 13.21 -9.16
N ALA A 324 -15.27 12.40 -8.82
CA ALA A 324 -16.37 12.77 -7.93
C ALA A 324 -15.88 13.16 -6.51
N MET A 325 -14.67 12.75 -6.11
CA MET A 325 -13.99 13.27 -4.90
C MET A 325 -13.55 14.74 -5.03
N LYS A 326 -13.46 15.33 -6.24
CA LYS A 326 -13.16 16.76 -6.44
C LYS A 326 -14.25 17.70 -5.92
N PHE A 327 -15.51 17.26 -5.87
CA PHE A 327 -16.65 18.19 -5.76
C PHE A 327 -17.28 18.27 -4.36
N ARG A 328 -17.03 17.30 -3.46
CA ARG A 328 -17.56 17.36 -2.09
C ARG A 328 -16.74 18.25 -1.14
N ALA A 329 -15.51 18.61 -1.49
CA ALA A 329 -14.64 19.47 -0.69
C ALA A 329 -14.82 20.99 -0.94
N ARG A 330 -15.66 21.41 -1.91
CA ARG A 330 -15.83 22.83 -2.30
C ARG A 330 -17.19 23.47 -1.99
N GLY A 331 -18.03 22.84 -1.16
CA GLY A 331 -19.22 23.51 -0.61
C GLY A 331 -20.39 23.71 -1.60
N GLU A 332 -20.46 22.96 -2.69
CA GLU A 332 -21.62 22.95 -3.61
C GLU A 332 -22.60 21.82 -3.20
N GLU A 333 -23.19 21.95 -2.00
CA GLU A 333 -24.08 20.94 -1.38
C GLU A 333 -25.46 20.79 -2.07
N GLU A 334 -25.91 21.80 -2.81
CA GLU A 334 -27.29 21.83 -3.35
C GLU A 334 -27.42 21.08 -4.68
N GLU A 335 -26.42 21.18 -5.56
CA GLU A 335 -26.40 20.50 -6.86
C GLU A 335 -26.08 19.01 -6.71
N THR A 336 -25.25 18.65 -5.73
CA THR A 336 -24.96 17.26 -5.33
C THR A 336 -26.16 16.57 -4.68
N ARG A 337 -26.94 17.26 -3.85
CA ARG A 337 -28.19 16.70 -3.29
C ARG A 337 -29.24 16.51 -4.39
N ALA A 338 -29.33 17.42 -5.36
CA ALA A 338 -30.22 17.27 -6.52
C ALA A 338 -29.81 16.13 -7.46
N ALA A 339 -28.51 15.96 -7.73
CA ALA A 339 -27.98 14.86 -8.55
C ALA A 339 -28.11 13.49 -7.85
N ALA A 340 -27.84 13.42 -6.54
CA ALA A 340 -28.05 12.22 -5.74
C ALA A 340 -29.53 11.87 -5.59
N ALA A 341 -30.42 12.85 -5.42
CA ALA A 341 -31.87 12.64 -5.39
C ALA A 341 -32.43 12.26 -6.77
N ALA A 342 -31.85 12.77 -7.86
CA ALA A 342 -32.20 12.35 -9.23
C ALA A 342 -31.74 10.92 -9.51
N ALA A 343 -30.58 10.50 -8.98
CA ALA A 343 -30.10 9.12 -9.06
C ALA A 343 -30.93 8.17 -8.19
N ALA A 344 -31.37 8.61 -7.00
CA ALA A 344 -32.21 7.82 -6.10
C ALA A 344 -33.66 7.65 -6.57
N LYS A 345 -34.14 8.51 -7.48
CA LYS A 345 -35.49 8.46 -8.07
C LYS A 345 -35.65 7.48 -9.24
N ARG A 346 -34.63 6.66 -9.56
CA ARG A 346 -34.76 5.57 -10.52
C ARG A 346 -34.93 4.24 -9.77
N PRO A 347 -36.16 3.81 -9.47
CA PRO A 347 -36.40 2.48 -8.95
C PRO A 347 -36.29 1.51 -10.14
N ASN A 348 -35.10 0.99 -10.38
CA ASN A 348 -34.93 -0.34 -10.97
C ASN A 348 -33.52 -0.84 -10.68
N ALA A 349 -33.46 -1.91 -9.89
CA ALA A 349 -32.25 -2.57 -9.42
C ALA A 349 -31.50 -3.37 -10.51
N GLU A 350 -31.83 -3.20 -11.80
CA GLU A 350 -31.32 -4.06 -12.89
C GLU A 350 -30.31 -3.40 -13.84
N THR A 351 -29.95 -2.11 -13.69
CA THR A 351 -28.94 -1.48 -14.57
C THR A 351 -28.04 -0.45 -13.88
N ARG A 352 -27.56 -0.77 -12.66
CA ARG A 352 -26.33 -0.10 -12.19
C ARG A 352 -25.18 -0.73 -12.98
N ASN A 353 -24.72 -0.05 -14.04
CA ASN A 353 -23.44 -0.45 -14.66
C ASN A 353 -22.38 -0.48 -13.55
N PRO A 354 -21.72 -1.62 -13.30
CA PRO A 354 -20.71 -1.71 -12.26
C PRO A 354 -19.64 -0.65 -12.52
N LYS A 355 -19.18 0.02 -11.46
CA LYS A 355 -18.14 1.05 -11.63
C LYS A 355 -16.87 0.45 -12.23
N PRO A 356 -16.11 1.26 -12.99
CA PRO A 356 -14.85 0.79 -13.54
C PRO A 356 -13.87 0.44 -12.41
N TRP A 357 -13.14 -0.66 -12.61
CA TRP A 357 -12.03 -1.14 -11.79
C TRP A 357 -10.75 -1.21 -12.66
N GLY A 358 -9.59 -1.43 -12.02
CA GLY A 358 -8.33 -1.63 -12.73
C GLY A 358 -7.96 -0.50 -13.71
N ARG A 359 -7.58 -0.85 -14.94
CA ARG A 359 -7.18 0.11 -15.98
C ARG A 359 -8.29 1.11 -16.29
N ALA A 360 -9.53 0.65 -16.35
CA ALA A 360 -10.69 1.51 -16.60
C ALA A 360 -10.94 2.50 -15.45
N ALA A 361 -10.52 2.14 -14.23
CA ALA A 361 -10.51 3.04 -13.08
C ALA A 361 -9.27 3.94 -13.03
N GLY A 362 -8.41 3.89 -14.04
CA GLY A 362 -7.19 4.69 -14.16
C GLY A 362 -6.00 4.17 -13.35
N PHE A 363 -6.04 2.90 -12.92
CA PHE A 363 -4.86 2.24 -12.38
C PHE A 363 -3.82 1.98 -13.47
N VAL A 364 -2.55 2.15 -13.12
CA VAL A 364 -1.41 1.85 -13.98
C VAL A 364 -0.43 1.01 -13.17
N SER A 365 -0.26 -0.24 -13.58
CA SER A 365 0.74 -1.15 -13.01
C SER A 365 2.15 -0.70 -13.38
N ALA A 366 3.14 -0.99 -12.54
CA ALA A 366 4.55 -0.88 -12.90
C ALA A 366 4.90 -1.68 -14.18
N SER A 367 4.24 -2.82 -14.41
CA SER A 367 4.40 -3.61 -15.64
C SER A 367 3.90 -2.90 -16.91
N SER A 368 3.03 -1.90 -16.78
CA SER A 368 2.61 -1.05 -17.92
C SER A 368 3.71 -0.12 -18.41
N LEU A 369 4.78 0.06 -17.62
CA LEU A 369 5.88 0.95 -17.96
C LEU A 369 7.01 0.23 -18.71
N TRP A 370 6.96 -1.11 -18.77
CA TRP A 370 7.99 -1.92 -19.42
C TRP A 370 8.11 -1.64 -20.92
N ARG A 371 9.36 -1.69 -21.39
CA ARG A 371 9.79 -1.64 -22.78
C ARG A 371 10.59 -2.90 -23.10
N ASP A 372 10.77 -3.18 -24.39
CA ASP A 372 11.52 -4.34 -24.87
C ASP A 372 12.94 -4.37 -24.24
N ASP A 373 13.65 -3.25 -24.25
CA ASP A 373 15.05 -3.13 -23.77
C ASP A 373 15.20 -2.79 -22.28
N ASP A 374 14.11 -2.73 -21.49
CA ASP A 374 14.21 -2.39 -20.07
C ASP A 374 14.87 -3.52 -19.25
N ASP A 375 15.46 -3.17 -18.11
CA ASP A 375 16.02 -4.14 -17.14
C ASP A 375 14.93 -5.15 -16.69
N PRO A 376 15.19 -6.47 -16.74
CA PRO A 376 14.22 -7.49 -16.34
C PRO A 376 14.01 -7.57 -14.82
N ARG A 377 14.85 -6.96 -13.99
CA ARG A 377 14.83 -7.00 -12.51
C ARG A 377 13.71 -6.16 -11.88
N VAL A 378 12.61 -5.94 -12.61
CA VAL A 378 11.37 -5.34 -12.09
C VAL A 378 10.32 -6.43 -12.01
N HIS A 379 9.80 -6.64 -10.80
CA HIS A 379 8.86 -7.70 -10.49
C HIS A 379 7.60 -7.09 -9.90
N VAL A 380 6.44 -7.57 -10.34
CA VAL A 380 5.15 -7.10 -9.84
C VAL A 380 4.43 -8.26 -9.17
N VAL A 381 3.95 -8.03 -7.95
CA VAL A 381 3.14 -8.99 -7.20
C VAL A 381 1.70 -8.53 -7.20
N ALA A 382 0.83 -9.29 -7.85
CA ALA A 382 -0.61 -9.07 -7.87
C ALA A 382 -1.33 -10.13 -7.03
N ALA A 383 -2.56 -9.84 -6.62
CA ALA A 383 -3.40 -10.83 -5.94
C ALA A 383 -4.87 -10.72 -6.32
N PHE A 384 -5.50 -11.87 -6.50
CA PHE A 384 -6.94 -12.01 -6.43
C PHE A 384 -7.29 -12.31 -4.97
N GLY A 385 -7.36 -11.26 -4.17
CA GLY A 385 -7.50 -11.31 -2.71
C GLY A 385 -8.52 -10.32 -2.19
N ALA A 386 -8.18 -9.59 -1.12
CA ALA A 386 -9.11 -8.72 -0.44
C ALA A 386 -9.64 -7.59 -1.33
N ALA A 387 -8.80 -7.04 -2.21
CA ALA A 387 -9.19 -5.99 -3.16
C ALA A 387 -10.11 -6.49 -4.29
N CYS A 388 -10.18 -7.81 -4.45
CA CYS A 388 -11.09 -8.50 -5.35
C CYS A 388 -12.31 -9.05 -4.61
N GLY A 389 -12.51 -8.64 -3.36
CA GLY A 389 -13.63 -9.08 -2.51
C GLY A 389 -13.56 -10.51 -1.98
N LEU A 390 -12.40 -11.17 -2.12
CA LEU A 390 -12.17 -12.55 -1.70
C LEU A 390 -11.53 -12.63 -0.31
N ALA A 391 -11.97 -13.62 0.47
CA ALA A 391 -11.49 -13.81 1.83
C ALA A 391 -10.03 -14.28 1.90
N ARG A 392 -9.38 -13.98 3.04
CA ARG A 392 -8.08 -14.56 3.41
C ARG A 392 -8.14 -16.09 3.37
N GLY A 393 -7.09 -16.71 2.81
CA GLY A 393 -7.00 -18.16 2.62
C GLY A 393 -7.65 -18.66 1.31
N ARG A 394 -8.44 -17.82 0.62
CA ARG A 394 -8.87 -18.03 -0.78
C ARG A 394 -8.10 -17.16 -1.78
N THR A 395 -7.17 -16.37 -1.27
CA THR A 395 -6.33 -15.47 -2.05
C THR A 395 -5.43 -16.25 -3.00
N SER A 396 -5.30 -15.76 -4.23
CA SER A 396 -4.34 -16.30 -5.18
C SER A 396 -3.38 -15.20 -5.62
N CYS A 397 -2.09 -15.37 -5.34
CA CYS A 397 -1.06 -14.40 -5.69
C CYS A 397 -0.34 -14.79 -6.99
N VAL A 398 0.02 -13.77 -7.74
CA VAL A 398 0.61 -13.89 -9.07
C VAL A 398 1.86 -13.03 -9.12
N LEU A 399 2.94 -13.60 -9.61
CA LEU A 399 4.15 -12.89 -9.99
C LEU A 399 4.09 -12.56 -11.47
N VAL A 400 4.26 -11.29 -11.79
CA VAL A 400 4.46 -10.78 -13.15
C VAL A 400 5.91 -10.30 -13.25
N THR A 401 6.73 -11.00 -14.02
CA THR A 401 8.18 -10.73 -14.13
C THR A 401 8.72 -11.15 -15.48
N ARG A 402 9.71 -10.43 -16.02
CA ARG A 402 10.51 -10.87 -17.18
C ARG A 402 11.81 -11.59 -16.79
N ASP A 403 12.24 -11.43 -15.55
CA ASP A 403 13.40 -12.14 -15.01
C ASP A 403 13.05 -13.61 -14.75
N GLU A 404 13.61 -14.48 -15.57
CA GLU A 404 13.43 -15.92 -15.50
C GLU A 404 14.09 -16.53 -14.25
N ALA A 405 15.22 -16.00 -13.79
CA ALA A 405 15.92 -16.52 -12.62
C ALA A 405 15.09 -16.30 -11.35
N THR A 406 14.60 -15.07 -11.15
CA THR A 406 13.65 -14.77 -10.06
C THR A 406 12.37 -15.59 -10.21
N ARG A 407 11.83 -15.73 -11.43
CA ARG A 407 10.62 -16.52 -11.69
C ARG A 407 10.78 -17.98 -11.27
N ARG A 408 11.91 -18.61 -11.63
CA ARG A 408 12.21 -20.02 -11.29
C ARG A 408 12.35 -20.22 -9.77
N ARG A 409 12.95 -19.26 -9.06
CA ARG A 409 13.16 -19.30 -7.61
C ARG A 409 11.90 -18.99 -6.80
N ALA A 410 11.09 -18.03 -7.27
CA ALA A 410 9.85 -17.62 -6.61
C ALA A 410 8.67 -18.57 -6.91
N GLY A 411 8.66 -19.19 -8.08
CA GLY A 411 7.50 -19.90 -8.61
C GLY A 411 7.51 -21.41 -8.35
N SER A 412 6.31 -21.98 -8.26
CA SER A 412 6.05 -23.31 -8.83
C SER A 412 4.56 -23.43 -9.16
N ASP A 413 4.26 -23.84 -10.39
CA ASP A 413 2.90 -24.19 -10.83
C ASP A 413 2.76 -25.72 -10.77
N PRO A 414 1.89 -26.24 -9.90
CA PRO A 414 0.81 -27.01 -10.49
C PRO A 414 -0.52 -26.64 -9.85
N PHE A 415 -1.36 -25.99 -10.67
CA PHE A 415 -2.82 -25.91 -10.54
C PHE A 415 -3.31 -25.18 -9.27
N ALA A 416 -3.41 -23.85 -9.39
CA ALA A 416 -4.16 -23.04 -8.45
C ALA A 416 -5.66 -23.33 -8.59
N GLN A 417 -6.16 -24.35 -7.89
CA GLN A 417 -7.57 -24.77 -7.92
C GLN A 417 -8.55 -23.61 -7.65
N SER A 418 -8.16 -22.67 -6.77
CA SER A 418 -8.88 -21.42 -6.50
C SER A 418 -9.03 -20.54 -7.75
N LEU A 419 -7.98 -20.42 -8.56
CA LEU A 419 -8.01 -19.70 -9.83
C LEU A 419 -8.84 -20.43 -10.87
N THR A 420 -8.77 -21.76 -10.96
CA THR A 420 -9.62 -22.51 -11.90
C THR A 420 -11.11 -22.27 -11.65
N MET A 421 -11.52 -22.18 -10.38
CA MET A 421 -12.90 -21.83 -10.04
C MET A 421 -13.22 -20.37 -10.38
N LEU A 422 -12.35 -19.42 -10.01
CA LEU A 422 -12.52 -17.99 -10.30
C LEU A 422 -12.61 -17.70 -11.82
N PHE A 423 -11.93 -18.50 -12.63
CA PHE A 423 -11.87 -18.37 -14.09
C PHE A 423 -12.72 -19.42 -14.83
N GLY A 424 -13.64 -20.10 -14.13
CA GLY A 424 -14.43 -21.20 -14.68
C GLY A 424 -15.22 -20.85 -15.95
N ASP A 425 -15.62 -19.59 -16.10
CA ASP A 425 -16.36 -19.02 -17.24
C ASP A 425 -15.49 -18.07 -18.10
N GLY A 426 -14.17 -18.24 -18.07
CA GLY A 426 -13.21 -17.28 -18.63
C GLY A 426 -13.01 -16.03 -17.76
N GLY A 427 -13.50 -16.04 -16.52
CA GLY A 427 -13.40 -14.95 -15.56
C GLY A 427 -14.42 -13.84 -15.79
N THR A 428 -15.54 -14.11 -16.45
CA THR A 428 -16.57 -13.09 -16.73
C THR A 428 -17.23 -12.65 -15.44
N ALA A 429 -17.69 -13.60 -14.65
CA ALA A 429 -18.25 -13.32 -13.34
C ALA A 429 -17.23 -12.71 -12.37
N ALA A 430 -15.94 -13.04 -12.49
CA ALA A 430 -14.89 -12.38 -11.72
C ALA A 430 -14.85 -10.86 -12.00
N ARG A 431 -14.97 -10.45 -13.26
CA ARG A 431 -14.98 -9.02 -13.65
C ARG A 431 -16.16 -8.27 -13.06
N GLU A 432 -17.34 -8.87 -13.12
CA GLU A 432 -18.57 -8.28 -12.55
C GLU A 432 -18.48 -8.19 -11.03
N ALA A 433 -18.01 -9.26 -10.38
CA ALA A 433 -17.81 -9.32 -8.95
C ALA A 433 -16.81 -8.24 -8.48
N PHE A 434 -15.69 -8.05 -9.20
CA PHE A 434 -14.72 -7.01 -8.86
C PHE A 434 -15.32 -5.61 -8.98
N GLY A 435 -16.06 -5.33 -10.05
CA GLY A 435 -16.77 -4.06 -10.22
C GLY A 435 -17.77 -3.81 -9.08
N HIS A 436 -18.55 -4.82 -8.72
CA HIS A 436 -19.48 -4.75 -7.59
C HIS A 436 -18.77 -4.51 -6.25
N HIS A 437 -17.67 -5.21 -5.99
CA HIS A 437 -16.88 -5.03 -4.78
C HIS A 437 -16.33 -3.60 -4.67
N VAL A 438 -15.82 -3.04 -5.77
CA VAL A 438 -15.37 -1.65 -5.83
C VAL A 438 -16.50 -0.68 -5.48
N ASP A 439 -17.72 -0.93 -5.96
CA ASP A 439 -18.89 -0.12 -5.61
C ASP A 439 -19.20 -0.15 -4.11
N VAL A 440 -19.18 -1.35 -3.50
CA VAL A 440 -19.43 -1.53 -2.06
C VAL A 440 -18.35 -0.82 -1.23
N VAL A 441 -17.07 -1.02 -1.53
CA VAL A 441 -15.97 -0.38 -0.79
C VAL A 441 -16.02 1.14 -0.92
N ARG A 442 -16.37 1.67 -2.11
CA ARG A 442 -16.53 3.12 -2.31
C ARG A 442 -17.70 3.69 -1.50
N ALA A 443 -18.85 3.01 -1.51
CA ALA A 443 -20.00 3.44 -0.72
C ALA A 443 -19.65 3.49 0.76
N ARG A 444 -18.97 2.44 1.26
CA ARG A 444 -18.57 2.35 2.67
C ARG A 444 -17.52 3.38 3.05
N ARG A 445 -16.53 3.64 2.19
CA ARG A 445 -15.58 4.75 2.42
C ARG A 445 -16.31 6.08 2.59
N GLY A 446 -17.33 6.34 1.77
CA GLY A 446 -18.16 7.54 1.88
C GLY A 446 -18.89 7.63 3.23
N GLU A 447 -19.46 6.54 3.71
CA GLU A 447 -20.12 6.48 5.01
C GLU A 447 -19.13 6.70 6.18
N VAL A 448 -17.97 6.05 6.14
CA VAL A 448 -16.90 6.23 7.13
C VAL A 448 -16.44 7.68 7.19
N LEU A 449 -16.25 8.34 6.03
CA LEU A 449 -15.89 9.75 5.98
C LEU A 449 -16.99 10.66 6.56
N GLU A 450 -18.27 10.37 6.34
CA GLU A 450 -19.36 11.12 6.97
C GLU A 450 -19.38 10.95 8.50
N LEU A 451 -19.09 9.74 9.02
CA LEU A 451 -18.95 9.51 10.46
C LEU A 451 -17.77 10.27 11.06
N LEU A 452 -16.67 10.41 10.33
CA LEU A 452 -15.46 11.14 10.74
C LEU A 452 -15.56 12.65 10.51
N LYS A 453 -16.54 13.13 9.74
CA LYS A 453 -16.74 14.55 9.38
C LYS A 453 -16.70 15.51 10.57
N PRO A 454 -17.31 15.22 11.74
CA PRO A 454 -17.21 16.12 12.91
C PRO A 454 -15.78 16.26 13.44
N LEU A 455 -14.98 15.19 13.40
CA LEU A 455 -13.58 15.22 13.84
C LEU A 455 -12.69 15.97 12.85
N LEU A 456 -12.92 15.77 11.55
CA LEU A 456 -12.26 16.51 10.48
C LEU A 456 -12.55 18.01 10.58
N ALA A 457 -13.84 18.39 10.75
CA ALA A 457 -14.26 19.78 10.84
C ALA A 457 -13.73 20.50 12.10
N SER A 458 -13.54 19.76 13.19
CA SER A 458 -12.92 20.29 14.41
C SER A 458 -11.39 20.26 14.39
N GLY A 459 -10.79 19.71 13.33
CA GLY A 459 -9.34 19.57 13.21
C GLY A 459 -8.73 18.65 14.26
N LYS A 460 -9.50 17.67 14.78
CA LYS A 460 -9.01 16.65 15.73
C LYS A 460 -8.30 15.50 15.04
N ILE A 461 -8.62 15.29 13.77
CA ILE A 461 -7.93 14.37 12.88
C ILE A 461 -7.71 15.06 11.55
N SER A 462 -6.75 14.56 10.78
CA SER A 462 -6.75 14.72 9.33
C SER A 462 -6.74 13.35 8.67
N VAL A 463 -7.26 13.27 7.45
CA VAL A 463 -7.13 12.08 6.63
C VAL A 463 -6.20 12.47 5.50
N ASP A 464 -5.03 11.85 5.48
CA ASP A 464 -4.10 12.03 4.39
C ASP A 464 -4.62 11.22 3.20
N ASP A 465 -5.33 11.91 2.31
CA ASP A 465 -5.76 11.36 1.03
C ASP A 465 -4.66 11.47 -0.04
N GLY A 466 -3.46 11.94 0.33
CA GLY A 466 -2.40 12.33 -0.59
C GLY A 466 -2.79 13.54 -1.43
N ASP A 467 -1.83 14.33 -1.88
CA ASP A 467 -2.06 15.52 -2.72
C ASP A 467 -2.53 15.18 -4.16
N VAL A 468 -3.21 14.05 -4.37
CA VAL A 468 -3.74 13.55 -5.64
C VAL A 468 -5.05 12.84 -5.31
N MET A 469 -6.22 13.42 -5.56
CA MET A 469 -7.01 13.24 -6.80
C MET A 469 -7.35 11.80 -7.24
N ILE A 470 -6.78 10.75 -6.64
CA ILE A 470 -6.84 9.37 -7.07
C ILE A 470 -6.61 8.47 -5.83
N GLY A 471 -7.70 8.04 -5.19
CA GLY A 471 -7.67 7.18 -4.01
C GLY A 471 -8.52 5.94 -4.24
N GLY A 472 -7.94 4.76 -4.02
CA GLY A 472 -8.58 3.48 -4.29
C GLY A 472 -7.86 2.32 -3.62
N GLY A 473 -8.06 2.23 -2.32
CA GLY A 473 -7.57 1.14 -1.49
C GLY A 473 -8.59 0.74 -0.46
N LEU A 474 -8.22 -0.23 0.36
CA LEU A 474 -9.10 -0.87 1.32
C LEU A 474 -9.09 -0.18 2.69
N ALA A 475 -8.41 0.96 2.82
CA ALA A 475 -8.23 1.67 4.09
C ALA A 475 -8.15 3.19 3.90
N LEU A 476 -8.30 3.89 5.02
CA LEU A 476 -8.01 5.31 5.21
C LEU A 476 -6.74 5.47 6.05
N TRP A 477 -5.95 6.49 5.72
CA TRP A 477 -4.78 6.91 6.51
C TRP A 477 -5.14 8.10 7.37
N VAL A 478 -5.32 7.87 8.67
CA VAL A 478 -5.88 8.85 9.60
C VAL A 478 -4.78 9.36 10.52
N ASP A 479 -4.49 10.65 10.42
CA ASP A 479 -3.63 11.38 11.35
C ASP A 479 -4.46 11.77 12.57
N CYS A 480 -4.12 11.19 13.72
CA CYS A 480 -4.66 11.55 15.03
C CYS A 480 -3.66 12.40 15.84
N GLY A 481 -2.51 12.75 15.27
CA GLY A 481 -1.48 13.59 15.89
C GLY A 481 -1.71 15.09 15.66
N GLY A 482 -2.31 15.47 14.52
CA GLY A 482 -2.59 16.85 14.15
C GLY A 482 -3.92 17.39 14.68
N GLY A 483 -3.96 17.94 15.91
CA GLY A 483 -5.18 18.59 16.42
C GLY A 483 -5.24 19.00 17.90
N TYR A 484 -4.57 20.11 18.27
CA TYR A 484 -4.70 20.95 19.49
C TYR A 484 -4.33 20.40 20.89
N GLY A 485 -3.38 21.07 21.57
CA GLY A 485 -3.39 21.23 23.05
C GLY A 485 -2.06 21.09 23.81
N GLY A 486 -1.20 22.13 23.80
CA GLY A 486 -0.34 22.61 24.90
C GLY A 486 0.72 21.75 25.61
N ASP A 487 0.68 20.41 25.57
CA ASP A 487 1.51 19.54 26.42
C ASP A 487 2.82 19.05 25.77
N GLY A 488 3.01 19.30 24.46
CA GLY A 488 4.19 18.90 23.71
C GLY A 488 4.36 17.39 23.49
N ARG A 489 3.38 16.57 23.90
CA ARG A 489 3.44 15.09 23.79
C ARG A 489 2.84 14.54 22.50
N ARG A 490 2.15 15.36 21.72
CA ARG A 490 1.47 14.94 20.48
C ARG A 490 2.46 14.75 19.33
N GLY A 491 2.21 13.73 18.50
CA GLY A 491 3.15 13.34 17.45
C GLY A 491 4.37 12.57 17.96
N THR A 492 4.33 12.08 19.21
CA THR A 492 5.34 11.20 19.80
C THR A 492 4.90 9.74 19.75
N LEU A 493 5.85 8.82 19.86
CA LEU A 493 5.58 7.38 19.84
C LEU A 493 4.81 6.94 21.09
N GLU A 494 5.07 7.55 22.25
CA GLU A 494 4.33 7.29 23.48
C GLU A 494 2.86 7.64 23.32
N HIS A 495 2.57 8.78 22.68
CA HIS A 495 1.18 9.18 22.44
C HIS A 495 0.47 8.26 21.46
N GLU A 496 1.15 7.78 20.41
CA GLU A 496 0.60 6.76 19.51
C GLU A 496 0.27 5.47 20.27
N ALA A 497 1.15 5.03 21.19
CA ALA A 497 0.94 3.85 22.01
C ALA A 497 -0.21 4.02 23.01
N GLU A 498 -0.35 5.18 23.66
CA GLU A 498 -1.47 5.50 24.55
C GLU A 498 -2.81 5.53 23.80
N LEU A 499 -2.84 6.12 22.60
CA LEU A 499 -4.03 6.11 21.74
C LEU A 499 -4.38 4.68 21.30
N PHE A 500 -3.38 3.88 20.94
CA PHE A 500 -3.58 2.48 20.59
C PHE A 500 -4.23 1.70 21.74
N ASP A 501 -3.72 1.85 22.97
CA ASP A 501 -4.29 1.21 24.15
C ASP A 501 -5.75 1.65 24.38
N ALA A 502 -6.06 2.92 24.15
CA ALA A 502 -7.43 3.43 24.24
C ALA A 502 -8.36 2.84 23.17
N PHE A 503 -7.88 2.65 21.94
CA PHE A 503 -8.64 1.95 20.89
C PHE A 503 -8.87 0.48 21.26
N ALA A 504 -7.83 -0.22 21.73
CA ALA A 504 -7.93 -1.60 22.17
C ALA A 504 -8.90 -1.77 23.35
N ALA A 505 -8.87 -0.84 24.32
CA ALA A 505 -9.83 -0.80 25.43
C ALA A 505 -11.28 -0.56 24.95
N ALA A 506 -11.47 0.24 23.89
CA ALA A 506 -12.74 0.42 23.22
C ALA A 506 -13.12 -0.74 22.28
N ARG A 507 -12.31 -1.81 22.24
CA ARG A 507 -12.46 -2.98 21.36
C ARG A 507 -12.46 -2.63 19.88
N VAL A 508 -11.61 -1.69 19.49
CA VAL A 508 -11.35 -1.33 18.10
C VAL A 508 -9.92 -1.71 17.78
N LEU A 509 -9.73 -2.65 16.86
CA LEU A 509 -8.41 -2.99 16.36
C LEU A 509 -8.10 -2.12 15.15
N VAL A 510 -7.13 -1.22 15.30
CA VAL A 510 -6.55 -0.39 14.22
C VAL A 510 -5.05 -0.65 14.13
N VAL A 511 -4.41 -0.27 13.04
CA VAL A 511 -2.95 -0.45 12.90
C VAL A 511 -2.23 0.88 13.15
N PRO A 512 -1.37 0.96 14.18
CA PRO A 512 -0.50 2.12 14.39
C PRO A 512 0.47 2.32 13.23
N GLY A 513 0.71 3.57 12.88
CA GLY A 513 1.47 3.91 11.68
C GLY A 513 2.96 3.64 11.82
N THR A 514 3.49 3.69 13.04
CA THR A 514 4.89 3.31 13.30
C THR A 514 5.15 1.85 12.94
N LEU A 515 4.17 0.95 13.13
CA LEU A 515 4.29 -0.46 12.74
C LEU A 515 4.35 -0.64 11.21
N CYS A 516 3.84 0.35 10.45
CA CYS A 516 3.92 0.43 9.00
C CYS A 516 5.20 1.13 8.49
N GLY A 517 6.09 1.54 9.40
CA GLY A 517 7.30 2.31 9.06
C GLY A 517 7.05 3.77 8.74
N CYS A 518 5.94 4.36 9.20
CA CYS A 518 5.72 5.80 9.10
C CYS A 518 6.68 6.54 10.04
N ALA A 519 7.30 7.60 9.54
CA ALA A 519 8.22 8.42 10.33
C ALA A 519 7.49 9.38 11.28
N ARG A 520 6.18 9.59 11.08
CA ARG A 520 5.36 10.49 11.91
C ARG A 520 4.45 9.66 12.83
N PRO A 521 4.69 9.65 14.14
CA PRO A 521 3.77 9.02 15.09
C PRO A 521 2.41 9.71 15.14
N GLY A 522 1.39 8.95 15.55
CA GLY A 522 -0.01 9.37 15.63
C GLY A 522 -0.83 9.05 14.38
N MET A 523 -0.24 8.35 13.40
CA MET A 523 -0.94 7.88 12.20
C MET A 523 -1.58 6.52 12.47
N PHE A 524 -2.77 6.29 11.92
CA PHE A 524 -3.45 5.00 12.03
C PHE A 524 -4.05 4.57 10.68
N ARG A 525 -3.87 3.30 10.32
CA ARG A 525 -4.61 2.69 9.22
C ARG A 525 -5.97 2.22 9.72
N VAL A 526 -7.02 2.72 9.08
CA VAL A 526 -8.41 2.34 9.35
C VAL A 526 -8.99 1.65 8.12
N THR A 527 -9.14 0.34 8.18
CA THR A 527 -9.70 -0.46 7.08
C THR A 527 -11.19 -0.17 6.90
N VAL A 528 -11.60 -0.03 5.64
CA VAL A 528 -13.00 0.13 5.20
C VAL A 528 -13.51 -1.09 4.43
N ALA A 529 -12.65 -2.07 4.15
CA ALA A 529 -12.99 -3.34 3.55
C ALA A 529 -13.24 -4.41 4.63
N GLY A 530 -14.49 -4.55 5.05
CA GLY A 530 -14.95 -5.55 6.02
C GLY A 530 -16.47 -5.75 5.96
N ASP A 531 -17.05 -6.31 7.02
CA ASP A 531 -18.51 -6.27 7.22
C ASP A 531 -18.96 -4.84 7.54
N GLU A 532 -20.11 -4.42 6.99
CA GLU A 532 -20.59 -3.03 7.11
C GLU A 532 -20.90 -2.65 8.56
N ALA A 533 -21.63 -3.51 9.28
CA ALA A 533 -22.00 -3.25 10.67
C ALA A 533 -20.75 -3.14 11.55
N THR A 534 -19.78 -4.02 11.34
CA THR A 534 -18.50 -4.01 12.05
C THR A 534 -17.69 -2.74 11.77
N VAL A 535 -17.59 -2.32 10.50
CA VAL A 535 -16.88 -1.11 10.10
C VAL A 535 -17.53 0.14 10.70
N VAL A 536 -18.85 0.28 10.56
CA VAL A 536 -19.61 1.43 11.07
C VAL A 536 -19.50 1.55 12.57
N GLU A 537 -19.69 0.46 13.31
CA GLU A 537 -19.57 0.46 14.76
C GLU A 537 -18.13 0.73 15.22
N GLY A 538 -17.14 0.12 14.56
CA GLY A 538 -15.73 0.36 14.84
C GLY A 538 -15.34 1.83 14.67
N VAL A 539 -15.80 2.46 13.58
CA VAL A 539 -15.50 3.87 13.30
C VAL A 539 -16.19 4.80 14.30
N LYS A 540 -17.40 4.50 14.77
CA LYS A 540 -18.05 5.26 15.85
C LYS A 540 -17.24 5.21 17.14
N ARG A 541 -16.75 4.02 17.53
CA ARG A 541 -15.91 3.85 18.71
C ARG A 541 -14.55 4.52 18.57
N PHE A 542 -13.92 4.38 17.41
CA PHE A 542 -12.71 5.10 17.05
C PHE A 542 -12.92 6.61 17.24
N ALA A 543 -14.00 7.17 16.69
CA ALA A 543 -14.29 8.59 16.79
C ALA A 543 -14.53 9.05 18.24
N ASN A 544 -15.16 8.20 19.06
CA ASN A 544 -15.34 8.47 20.49
C ASN A 544 -14.01 8.51 21.25
N VAL A 545 -13.10 7.55 21.00
CA VAL A 545 -11.77 7.54 21.62
C VAL A 545 -11.01 8.81 21.28
N VAL A 546 -10.95 9.19 20.00
CA VAL A 546 -10.30 10.43 19.56
C VAL A 546 -10.94 11.65 20.24
N ASN A 547 -12.27 11.71 20.32
CA ASN A 547 -12.98 12.80 20.98
C ASN A 547 -12.60 12.95 22.47
N VAL A 548 -12.55 11.83 23.21
CA VAL A 548 -12.20 11.81 24.63
C VAL A 548 -10.74 12.20 24.82
N ALA A 549 -9.82 11.59 24.07
CA ALA A 549 -8.39 11.90 24.13
C ALA A 549 -8.08 13.35 23.75
N SER A 550 -8.90 13.95 22.88
CA SER A 550 -8.76 15.35 22.45
C SER A 550 -9.37 16.37 23.43
N THR A 551 -10.08 15.92 24.47
CA THR A 551 -10.69 16.83 25.45
C THR A 551 -9.63 17.22 26.49
N PRO A 552 -9.29 18.51 26.67
CA PRO A 552 -8.35 18.91 27.71
C PRO A 552 -8.84 18.40 29.05
N VAL A 553 -7.99 17.69 29.78
CA VAL A 553 -8.25 17.39 31.20
C VAL A 553 -8.22 18.75 31.89
N GLY A 554 -9.41 19.33 32.08
CA GLY A 554 -9.57 20.58 32.79
C GLY A 554 -8.81 20.49 34.10
N GLY A 555 -8.00 21.50 34.37
CA GLY A 555 -7.22 21.59 35.60
C GLY A 555 -8.10 21.24 36.78
N PHE A 556 -7.86 20.07 37.37
CA PHE A 556 -8.20 19.86 38.75
C PHE A 556 -7.38 20.88 39.52
N VAL A 557 -8.05 21.96 39.92
CA VAL A 557 -7.66 22.70 41.11
C VAL A 557 -7.51 21.63 42.18
N ARG A 558 -6.25 21.37 42.56
CA ARG A 558 -5.90 20.67 43.78
C ARG A 558 -6.51 21.51 44.91
N LEU A 559 -7.76 21.23 45.28
CA LEU A 559 -8.31 21.76 46.52
C LEU A 559 -7.46 21.16 47.64
N CYS A 560 -6.93 22.08 48.44
CA CYS A 560 -5.92 21.86 49.46
C CYS A 560 -6.28 20.75 50.46
#